data_AF-A0A2V9IDV2-F1
#
_entry.id   AF-A0A2V9IDV2-F1
#
_cell.length_a   1.000
_cell.length_b   1.000
_cell.length_c   1.000
_cell.angle_alpha   90.00
_cell.angle_beta   90.00
_cell.angle_gamma   90.00
#
_symmetry.space_group_name_H-M   'P 1'
#
loop_
_entity.id
_entity.type
_entity.pdbx_description
1 polymer ?
#
loop_
_entity_poly.entity_id
_entity_poly.type
_entity_poly.pdbx_seq_one_letter_code
_entity_poly.pdbx_strand_id
1 'polypeptide(L)' 'MLREIRKVAVLGAGTMGARIAAHLANASIPALLLDIIPREPTPEEQAKGLTLDHPQVRNRLAMAGLEAALK' A
#
# COMPACT_ATOMS: atom_id res chain seq x y z
N MET A 1 20.51 -25.29 -3.92
CA MET A 1 19.44 -24.80 -4.82
C MET A 1 19.13 -23.36 -4.48
N LEU A 2 19.08 -22.49 -5.49
CA LEU A 2 18.52 -21.14 -5.34
C LEU A 2 17.00 -21.24 -5.34
N ARG A 3 16.34 -20.59 -4.37
CA ARG A 3 14.88 -20.48 -4.33
C ARG A 3 14.48 -19.26 -5.15
N GLU A 4 13.60 -19.48 -6.13
CA GLU A 4 13.04 -18.44 -6.98
C GLU A 4 12.01 -17.62 -6.20
N ILE A 5 12.12 -16.29 -6.25
CA ILE A 5 11.15 -15.37 -5.65
C ILE A 5 10.09 -15.04 -6.70
N ARG A 6 8.88 -15.57 -6.51
CA ARG A 6 7.75 -15.40 -7.46
C ARG A 6 6.86 -14.20 -7.13
N LYS A 7 6.86 -13.76 -5.88
CA LYS A 7 6.02 -12.67 -5.37
C LYS A 7 6.58 -12.19 -4.03
N VAL A 8 6.46 -10.90 -3.76
CA VAL A 8 6.89 -10.28 -2.50
C VAL A 8 5.73 -9.54 -1.87
N ALA A 9 5.66 -9.53 -0.53
CA ALA A 9 4.82 -8.61 0.22
C ALA A 9 5.72 -7.64 1.00
N VAL A 10 5.48 -6.35 0.86
CA VAL A 10 6.15 -5.28 1.59
C VAL A 10 5.17 -4.74 2.63
N LEU A 11 5.54 -4.84 3.90
CA LEU A 11 4.75 -4.37 5.04
C LEU A 11 5.23 -2.97 5.42
N GLY A 12 4.38 -1.97 5.20
CA GLY A 12 4.66 -0.54 5.34
C GLY A 12 4.72 0.15 3.98
N ALA A 13 3.84 1.13 3.76
CA ALA A 13 3.71 1.87 2.51
C ALA A 13 4.24 3.32 2.61
N GLY A 14 5.02 3.62 3.65
CA GLY A 14 5.80 4.86 3.72
C GLY A 14 6.85 4.95 2.61
N THR A 15 7.59 6.07 2.56
CA THR A 15 8.51 6.42 1.47
C THR A 15 9.48 5.29 1.08
N MET A 16 10.04 4.57 2.05
CA MET A 16 10.95 3.45 1.77
C MET A 16 10.23 2.22 1.22
N GLY A 17 9.16 1.79 1.88
CA GLY A 17 8.45 0.56 1.52
C GLY A 17 7.82 0.63 0.13
N ALA A 18 7.22 1.77 -0.21
CA ALA A 18 6.68 2.01 -1.55
C ALA A 18 7.77 1.94 -2.64
N ARG A 19 8.95 2.52 -2.39
CA ARG A 19 10.09 2.46 -3.34
C ARG A 19 10.68 1.06 -3.48
N ILE A 20 10.73 0.28 -2.39
CA ILE A 20 11.15 -1.13 -2.44
C ILE A 20 10.17 -1.95 -3.28
N ALA A 21 8.86 -1.78 -3.06
CA ALA A 21 7.84 -2.46 -3.85
C ALA A 21 7.92 -2.08 -5.33
N ALA A 22 8.12 -0.81 -5.64
CA ALA A 22 8.31 -0.33 -7.01
C ALA A 22 9.57 -0.92 -7.66
N HIS A 23 10.69 -1.01 -6.92
CA HIS A 23 11.92 -1.60 -7.43
C HIS A 23 11.75 -3.09 -7.79
N LEU A 24 11.03 -3.84 -6.96
CA LEU A 24 10.69 -5.24 -7.22
C LEU A 24 9.76 -5.39 -8.43
N ALA A 25 8.75 -4.53 -8.53
CA ALA A 25 7.85 -4.50 -9.68
C ALA A 25 8.61 -4.21 -10.99
N ASN A 26 9.57 -3.28 -10.97
CA ASN A 26 10.46 -3.01 -12.11
C ASN A 26 11.31 -4.21 -12.50
N ALA A 27 11.69 -5.06 -11.54
CA ALA A 27 12.40 -6.32 -11.79
C ALA A 27 11.45 -7.45 -12.25
N SER A 28 10.20 -7.15 -12.62
CA SER A 28 9.17 -8.13 -12.99
C SER A 28 8.81 -9.11 -11.87
N ILE A 29 9.02 -8.71 -10.61
CA ILE A 29 8.59 -9.47 -9.43
C ILE A 29 7.31 -8.83 -8.90
N PRO A 30 6.14 -9.51 -8.99
CA PRO A 30 4.90 -9.01 -8.43
C PRO A 30 5.06 -8.66 -6.94
N ALA A 31 4.65 -7.44 -6.57
CA ALA A 31 4.73 -6.94 -5.20
C ALA A 31 3.34 -6.61 -4.65
N LEU A 32 3.06 -7.03 -3.42
CA LEU A 32 1.95 -6.53 -2.61
C LEU A 32 2.49 -5.43 -1.69
N LEU A 33 1.90 -4.25 -1.74
CA LEU A 33 2.19 -3.17 -0.81
C LEU A 33 1.06 -3.10 0.23
N LEU A 34 1.38 -3.36 1.48
CA LEU A 34 0.43 -3.40 2.58
C LEU A 34 0.79 -2.35 3.63
N ASP A 35 -0.20 -1.78 4.29
CA ASP A 35 0.00 -0.90 5.45
C ASP A 35 -1.06 -1.17 6.51
N ILE A 36 -0.89 -0.56 7.67
CA ILE A 36 -1.86 -0.62 8.75
C ILE A 36 -3.18 0.05 8.36
N ILE A 37 -4.27 -0.37 9.01
CA ILE A 37 -5.57 0.28 8.86
C ILE A 37 -5.49 1.65 9.58
N PRO A 38 -6.07 2.72 9.02
CA PRO A 38 -6.19 3.99 9.72
C PRO A 38 -6.93 3.83 11.05
N ARG A 39 -6.54 4.62 12.05
CA ARG A 39 -7.21 4.62 13.37
C ARG A 39 -8.56 5.33 13.35
N GLU A 40 -8.71 6.29 12.43
CA GLU A 40 -9.92 7.09 12.25
C GLU A 40 -10.08 7.49 10.77
N PRO A 41 -11.33 7.65 10.29
CA PRO A 41 -11.60 8.26 9.00
C PRO A 41 -11.32 9.77 9.06
N THR A 42 -10.87 10.36 7.94
CA THR A 42 -10.66 11.81 7.83
C THR A 42 -12.00 12.57 7.84
N PRO A 43 -12.00 13.90 8.10
CA PRO A 43 -13.22 14.70 8.02
C PRO A 43 -13.95 14.59 6.66
N GLU A 44 -13.20 14.47 5.56
CA GLU A 44 -13.75 14.29 4.22
C GLU A 44 -14.38 12.91 4.03
N GLU A 45 -13.78 11.87 4.63
CA GLU A 45 -14.33 10.51 4.63
C GLU A 45 -15.60 10.44 5.48
N GLN A 46 -15.61 11.09 6.65
CA GLN A 46 -16.78 11.21 7.52
C GLN A 46 -17.94 11.95 6.86
N ALA A 47 -17.65 13.07 6.18
CA ALA A 47 -18.66 13.83 5.42
C ALA A 47 -19.31 13.01 4.29
N LYS A 48 -18.60 11.99 3.79
CA LYS A 48 -19.09 11.02 2.79
C LYS A 48 -19.76 9.79 3.41
N GLY A 49 -19.88 9.73 4.74
CA GLY A 49 -20.46 8.59 5.47
C GLY A 49 -19.59 7.34 5.43
N LEU A 50 -18.29 7.46 5.13
CA LEU A 50 -17.38 6.32 5.06
C LEU A 50 -16.91 5.93 6.47
N THR A 51 -16.87 4.62 6.72
CA THR A 51 -16.39 4.04 7.98
C THR A 51 -15.02 3.42 7.82
N LEU A 52 -14.39 3.03 8.93
CA LEU A 52 -13.11 2.29 8.94
C LEU A 52 -13.17 0.93 8.23
N ASP A 53 -14.35 0.39 7.95
CA ASP A 53 -14.49 -0.87 7.21
C ASP A 53 -14.61 -0.65 5.71
N HIS A 54 -14.84 0.58 5.26
CA HIS A 54 -14.92 0.88 3.84
C HIS A 54 -13.53 0.69 3.17
N PRO A 55 -13.42 -0.05 2.06
CA PRO A 55 -12.14 -0.36 1.43
C PRO A 55 -11.29 0.87 1.10
N GLN A 56 -11.94 1.98 0.71
CA GLN A 56 -11.25 3.24 0.44
C GLN A 56 -10.52 3.78 1.67
N VAL A 57 -11.15 3.73 2.85
CA VAL A 57 -10.55 4.17 4.11
C VAL A 57 -9.48 3.18 4.54
N ARG A 58 -9.81 1.87 4.54
CA ARG A 58 -8.87 0.81 4.95
C ARG A 58 -7.56 0.83 4.19
N ASN A 59 -7.63 1.04 2.87
CA ASN A 59 -6.47 0.97 2.00
C ASN A 59 -5.78 2.31 1.81
N ARG A 60 -6.27 3.42 2.38
CA ARG A 60 -5.77 4.77 2.02
C ARG A 60 -4.27 4.96 2.23
N LEU A 61 -3.70 4.37 3.28
CA LEU A 61 -2.25 4.48 3.56
C LEU A 61 -1.43 3.72 2.51
N ALA A 62 -1.83 2.49 2.19
CA ALA A 62 -1.19 1.70 1.14
C ALA A 62 -1.32 2.36 -0.25
N MET A 63 -2.51 2.90 -0.55
CA MET A 63 -2.79 3.61 -1.80
C MET A 63 -1.97 4.89 -1.93
N ALA A 64 -1.86 5.69 -0.86
CA ALA A 64 -1.03 6.89 -0.86
C ALA A 64 0.45 6.57 -1.14
N GLY A 65 0.97 5.48 -0.55
CA GLY A 65 2.32 5.00 -0.85
C GLY A 65 2.51 4.60 -2.31
N LEU A 66 1.55 3.86 -2.87
CA LEU A 66 1.54 3.47 -4.28
C LEU A 66 1.52 4.69 -5.21
N GLU A 67 0.59 5.62 -4.99
CA GLU A 67 0.48 6.86 -5.78
C GLU A 67 1.77 7.69 -5.73
N ALA A 68 2.44 7.74 -4.57
CA ALA A 68 3.71 8.43 -4.44
C ALA A 68 4.86 7.75 -5.21
N ALA A 69 4.83 6.42 -5.36
CA ALA A 69 5.83 5.67 -6.12
C ALA A 69 5.60 5.67 -7.64
N LEU A 70 4.39 6.02 -8.10
CA LEU A 70 4.03 6.12 -9.51
C LEU A 70 4.34 7.49 -10.13
N LYS A 71 4.70 8.49 -9.32
CA LYS A 71 5.14 9.81 -9.78
C LYS A 71 6.60 9.79 -10.20
#